data_AF-A0A7J6PEJ3-F1
#
_entry.id   AF-A0A7J6PEJ3-F1
#
_cell.length_a   1.000
_cell.length_b   1.000
_cell.length_c   1.000
_cell.angle_alpha   90.00
_cell.angle_beta   90.00
_cell.angle_gamma   90.00
#
_symmetry.space_group_name_H-M   'P 1'
#
loop_
_entity.id
_entity.type
_entity.pdbx_description
1 polymer ?
#
loop_
_entity_poly.entity_id
_entity_poly.type
_entity_poly.pdbx_seq_one_letter_code
_entity_poly.pdbx_strand_id
1 'polypeptide(L)'
;DRAKEAREVKEEEEKRRKEEEERKRREEEARRQLLEEMQELRRRKKQSADQRSRMGFGGEPERKSGSSIEKTKEMFAQAKAEDHARQRQVEPPRDPAAKEAALRQSQALLRAMPRSRNGIMNFELDWHALKECDVLRLQLKPWLEKKLTEYFGVMEPRMLNLILERMDAETPVQQCITDLKPFLDDET
;
A
#
# COMPACT_ATOMS: atom_id res chain seq x y z
N ASP A 1 10.98 1.94 63.45
CA ASP A 1 10.65 2.30 62.06
C ASP A 1 10.38 1.17 61.06
N ARG A 2 11.06 0.02 61.07
CA ARG A 2 10.81 -1.05 60.06
C ARG A 2 9.36 -1.58 59.92
N ALA A 3 8.56 -1.52 60.98
CA ALA A 3 7.17 -1.97 60.94
C ALA A 3 6.23 -0.99 60.20
N LYS A 4 6.63 0.28 60.06
CA LYS A 4 5.87 1.31 59.34
C LYS A 4 6.17 1.25 57.84
N GLU A 5 7.45 1.11 57.49
CA GLU A 5 7.91 0.90 56.11
C GLU A 5 7.30 -0.36 55.46
N ALA A 6 7.21 -1.47 56.21
CA ALA A 6 6.59 -2.70 55.71
C ALA A 6 5.07 -2.60 55.49
N ARG A 7 4.40 -1.62 56.11
CA ARG A 7 2.97 -1.35 55.89
C ARG A 7 2.78 -0.44 54.67
N GLU A 8 3.62 0.58 54.51
CA GLU A 8 3.59 1.47 53.34
C GLU A 8 3.88 0.71 52.03
N VAL A 9 4.85 -0.20 52.01
CA VAL A 9 5.16 -1.00 50.81
C VAL A 9 3.97 -1.91 50.42
N LYS A 10 3.28 -2.50 51.41
CA LYS A 10 2.10 -3.34 51.15
C LYS A 10 0.91 -2.52 50.63
N GLU A 11 0.72 -1.32 51.15
CA GLU A 11 -0.36 -0.42 50.74
C GLU A 11 -0.11 0.12 49.31
N GLU A 12 1.14 0.43 48.98
CA GLU A 12 1.54 0.84 47.63
C GLU A 12 1.38 -0.29 46.61
N GLU A 13 1.77 -1.53 46.97
CA GLU A 13 1.59 -2.69 46.11
C GLU A 13 0.10 -3.01 45.86
N GLU A 14 -0.74 -2.90 46.88
CA GLU A 14 -2.19 -3.08 46.75
C GLU A 14 -2.82 -1.99 45.89
N LYS A 15 -2.35 -0.75 46.00
CA LYS A 15 -2.81 0.38 45.17
C LYS A 15 -2.44 0.18 43.70
N ARG A 16 -1.19 -0.23 43.41
CA ARG A 16 -0.74 -0.52 42.03
C ARG A 16 -1.52 -1.67 41.41
N ARG A 17 -1.86 -2.70 42.19
CA ARG A 17 -2.67 -3.83 41.73
C ARG A 17 -4.11 -3.42 41.41
N LYS A 18 -4.72 -2.56 42.22
CA LYS A 18 -6.06 -1.99 41.96
C LYS A 18 -6.06 -1.09 40.71
N GLU A 19 -5.05 -0.24 40.54
CA GLU A 19 -4.92 0.62 39.36
C GLU A 19 -4.74 -0.19 38.06
N GLU A 20 -3.98 -1.29 38.12
CA GLU A 20 -3.81 -2.19 36.97
C GLU A 20 -5.09 -2.93 36.60
N GLU A 21 -5.84 -3.40 37.59
CA GLU A 21 -7.14 -4.06 37.39
C GLU A 21 -8.17 -3.09 36.80
N GLU A 22 -8.19 -1.84 37.28
CA GLU A 22 -9.06 -0.80 36.74
C GLU A 22 -8.68 -0.44 35.28
N ARG A 23 -7.38 -0.34 34.98
CA ARG A 23 -6.89 -0.09 33.62
C ARG A 23 -7.29 -1.22 32.67
N LYS A 24 -7.14 -2.46 33.10
CA LYS A 24 -7.52 -3.65 32.32
C LYS A 24 -9.03 -3.71 32.07
N ARG A 25 -9.83 -3.37 33.08
CA ARG A 25 -11.29 -3.29 32.97
C ARG A 25 -11.73 -2.21 31.98
N ARG A 26 -11.09 -1.03 32.01
CA ARG A 26 -11.35 0.07 31.04
C ARG A 26 -10.97 -0.32 29.62
N GLU A 27 -9.85 -1.02 29.43
CA GLU A 27 -9.41 -1.48 28.11
C GLU A 27 -10.36 -2.55 27.55
N GLU A 28 -10.83 -3.48 28.38
CA GLU A 28 -11.81 -4.49 27.98
C GLU A 28 -13.17 -3.87 27.63
N GLU A 29 -13.61 -2.86 28.40
CA GLU A 29 -14.84 -2.12 28.13
C GLU A 29 -14.73 -1.31 26.83
N ALA A 30 -13.61 -0.64 26.58
CA ALA A 30 -13.36 0.07 25.33
C ALA A 30 -13.34 -0.90 24.12
N ARG A 31 -12.72 -2.08 24.27
CA ARG A 31 -12.71 -3.11 23.23
C ARG A 31 -14.13 -3.65 22.94
N ARG A 32 -14.96 -3.79 23.97
CA ARG A 32 -16.36 -4.20 23.84
C ARG A 32 -17.19 -3.14 23.13
N GLN A 33 -17.03 -1.87 23.49
CA GLN A 33 -17.71 -0.75 22.82
C GLN A 33 -17.33 -0.66 21.34
N LEU A 34 -16.05 -0.81 21.00
CA LEU A 34 -15.60 -0.80 19.61
C LEU A 34 -16.22 -1.94 18.78
N LEU A 35 -16.32 -3.14 19.37
CA LEU A 35 -16.91 -4.30 18.70
C LEU A 35 -18.42 -4.09 18.46
N GLU A 36 -19.11 -3.48 19.42
CA GLU A 36 -20.52 -3.15 19.32
C GLU A 36 -20.79 -2.07 18.27
N GLU A 37 -19.99 -1.00 18.26
CA GLU A 37 -20.03 0.05 17.24
C GLU A 37 -19.80 -0.53 15.84
N MET A 38 -18.83 -1.44 15.69
CA MET A 38 -18.56 -2.11 14.42
C MET A 38 -19.73 -3.00 13.98
N GLN A 39 -20.40 -3.70 14.91
CA GLN A 39 -21.60 -4.47 14.58
C GLN A 39 -22.76 -3.55 14.18
N GLU A 40 -22.95 -2.42 14.84
CA GLU A 40 -24.00 -1.48 14.50
C GLU A 40 -23.78 -0.84 13.13
N LEU A 41 -22.55 -0.46 12.79
CA LEU A 41 -22.17 0.00 11.45
C LEU A 41 -22.49 -1.07 10.39
N ARG A 42 -22.22 -2.35 10.67
CA ARG A 42 -22.59 -3.45 9.77
C ARG A 42 -24.11 -3.61 9.65
N ARG A 43 -24.87 -3.43 10.73
CA ARG A 43 -26.35 -3.48 10.72
C ARG A 43 -26.94 -2.31 9.94
N ARG A 44 -26.46 -1.08 10.17
CA ARG A 44 -26.86 0.12 9.43
C ARG A 44 -26.57 -0.01 7.94
N LYS A 45 -25.40 -0.54 7.57
CA LYS A 45 -25.03 -0.79 6.16
C LYS A 45 -25.94 -1.85 5.51
N LYS A 46 -26.35 -2.88 6.24
CA LYS A 46 -27.30 -3.91 5.78
C LYS A 46 -28.73 -3.34 5.62
N GLN A 47 -29.17 -2.48 6.53
CA GLN A 47 -30.46 -1.78 6.43
C GLN A 47 -30.48 -0.75 5.30
N SER A 48 -29.38 -0.04 5.06
CA SER A 48 -29.23 0.88 3.94
C SER A 48 -29.29 0.16 2.57
N ALA A 49 -28.76 -1.06 2.49
CA ALA A 49 -28.91 -1.91 1.29
C ALA A 49 -30.36 -2.36 1.06
N ASP A 50 -31.10 -2.66 2.12
CA ASP A 50 -32.52 -3.07 2.06
C ASP A 50 -33.45 -1.89 1.70
N GLN A 51 -33.18 -0.70 2.23
CA GLN A 51 -33.95 0.51 1.94
C GLN A 51 -33.77 0.98 0.49
N ARG A 52 -32.60 0.71 -0.12
CA ARG A 52 -32.34 0.92 -1.55
C ARG A 52 -33.10 -0.05 -2.46
N SER A 53 -33.59 -1.16 -1.90
CA SER A 53 -34.36 -2.19 -2.61
C SER A 53 -35.88 -1.99 -2.53
N ARG A 54 -36.37 -1.17 -1.59
CA ARG A 54 -37.81 -0.95 -1.35
C ARG A 54 -38.43 0.25 -2.09
N MET A 55 -37.61 1.11 -2.71
CA MET A 55 -38.07 2.23 -3.53
C MET A 55 -37.87 1.89 -5.02
N GLY A 56 -38.57 0.85 -5.48
CA GLY A 56 -38.57 0.37 -6.86
C GLY A 56 -39.89 -0.29 -7.18
N PHE A 57 -40.88 0.52 -7.56
CA PHE A 57 -42.23 0.08 -7.92
C PHE A 57 -42.29 -0.20 -9.43
N GLY A 58 -42.51 -1.47 -9.82
CA GLY A 58 -43.10 -1.90 -11.09
C GLY A 58 -42.17 -2.10 -12.30
N GLY A 59 -42.15 -3.32 -12.84
CA GLY A 59 -41.68 -3.61 -14.21
C GLY A 59 -40.98 -4.95 -14.39
N GLU A 60 -41.59 -5.83 -15.18
CA GLU A 60 -41.18 -7.19 -15.62
C GLU A 60 -39.84 -7.21 -16.41
N PRO A 61 -39.16 -8.36 -16.61
CA PRO A 61 -37.73 -8.41 -16.85
C PRO A 61 -37.39 -8.28 -18.33
N GLU A 62 -36.65 -7.23 -18.69
CA GLU A 62 -36.00 -7.14 -19.99
C GLU A 62 -34.48 -7.10 -19.84
N ARG A 63 -33.86 -8.01 -20.57
CA ARG A 63 -32.42 -8.20 -20.68
C ARG A 63 -31.80 -6.95 -21.33
N LYS A 64 -30.85 -6.30 -20.67
CA LYS A 64 -29.50 -6.00 -21.18
C LYS A 64 -28.78 -4.95 -20.33
N SER A 65 -27.49 -5.22 -20.14
CA SER A 65 -26.38 -4.26 -20.07
C SER A 65 -26.43 -3.20 -18.96
N GLY A 66 -25.72 -3.47 -17.86
CA GLY A 66 -25.49 -2.47 -16.82
C GLY A 66 -24.82 -3.03 -15.57
N SER A 67 -23.84 -3.94 -15.70
CA SER A 67 -23.17 -4.57 -14.54
C SER A 67 -21.66 -4.66 -14.70
N SER A 68 -21.04 -3.56 -15.14
CA SER A 68 -19.56 -3.52 -15.30
C SER A 68 -18.86 -2.40 -14.54
N ILE A 69 -19.58 -1.42 -13.99
CA ILE A 69 -18.96 -0.25 -13.34
C ILE A 69 -18.94 -0.37 -11.80
N GLU A 70 -19.93 -1.02 -11.17
CA GLU A 70 -19.93 -1.18 -9.70
C GLU A 70 -19.07 -2.37 -9.24
N LYS A 71 -19.06 -3.48 -10.00
CA LYS A 71 -18.15 -4.62 -9.74
C LYS A 71 -16.67 -4.25 -9.90
N THR A 72 -16.34 -3.36 -10.83
CA THR A 72 -14.97 -2.88 -11.01
C THR A 72 -14.55 -1.94 -9.88
N LYS A 73 -15.45 -1.12 -9.33
CA LYS A 73 -15.18 -0.29 -8.14
C LYS A 73 -14.97 -1.12 -6.87
N GLU A 74 -15.76 -2.17 -6.65
CA GLU A 74 -15.56 -3.08 -5.51
C GLU A 74 -14.26 -3.88 -5.62
N MET A 75 -13.90 -4.37 -6.82
CA MET A 75 -12.61 -5.02 -7.05
C MET A 75 -11.42 -4.05 -6.91
N PHE A 76 -11.52 -2.80 -7.37
CA PHE A 76 -10.48 -1.80 -7.17
C PHE A 76 -10.32 -1.39 -5.70
N ALA A 77 -11.42 -1.30 -4.95
CA ALA A 77 -11.38 -1.01 -3.52
C ALA A 77 -10.76 -2.16 -2.72
N GLN A 78 -11.02 -3.41 -3.12
CA GLN A 78 -10.44 -4.59 -2.50
C GLN A 78 -8.94 -4.74 -2.83
N ALA A 79 -8.54 -4.49 -4.08
CA ALA A 79 -7.13 -4.45 -4.49
C ALA A 79 -6.35 -3.32 -3.79
N LYS A 80 -6.96 -2.14 -3.59
CA LYS A 80 -6.34 -1.03 -2.86
C LYS A 80 -6.22 -1.31 -1.35
N ALA A 81 -7.18 -2.05 -0.77
CA ALA A 81 -7.13 -2.50 0.62
C ALA A 81 -6.07 -3.58 0.85
N GLU A 82 -5.88 -4.50 -0.11
CA GLU A 82 -4.80 -5.50 -0.06
C GLU A 82 -3.42 -4.87 -0.28
N ASP A 83 -3.29 -3.88 -1.16
CA ASP A 83 -2.03 -3.13 -1.37
C ASP A 83 -1.63 -2.32 -0.12
N HIS A 84 -2.59 -1.65 0.52
CA HIS A 84 -2.37 -0.98 1.81
C HIS A 84 -2.09 -1.95 2.96
N ALA A 85 -2.64 -3.17 2.94
CA ALA A 85 -2.36 -4.19 3.94
C ALA A 85 -0.95 -4.78 3.80
N ARG A 86 -0.41 -4.86 2.57
CA ARG A 86 0.98 -5.27 2.30
C ARG A 86 1.99 -4.16 2.59
N GLN A 87 1.65 -2.90 2.32
CA GLN A 87 2.50 -1.75 2.68
C GLN A 87 2.56 -1.45 4.19
N ARG A 88 1.62 -1.99 5.00
CA ARG A 88 1.56 -1.72 6.45
C ARG A 88 2.47 -2.58 7.33
N GLN A 89 3.23 -3.51 6.76
CA GLN A 89 4.18 -4.33 7.55
C GLN A 89 5.55 -3.68 7.74
N VAL A 90 5.77 -2.47 7.21
CA VAL A 90 6.92 -1.66 7.60
C VAL A 90 6.43 -0.69 8.68
N GLU A 91 6.46 -1.11 9.94
CA GLU A 91 6.35 -0.16 11.05
C GLU A 91 7.41 0.93 10.84
N PRO A 92 7.04 2.23 10.86
CA PRO A 92 8.05 3.27 10.84
C PRO A 92 8.95 3.07 12.07
N PRO A 93 10.28 3.15 11.92
CA PRO A 93 11.19 2.95 13.04
C PRO A 93 10.78 3.89 14.18
N ARG A 94 10.43 3.29 15.32
CA ARG A 94 9.92 4.00 16.51
C ARG A 94 10.98 4.93 17.10
N ASP A 95 12.25 4.70 16.75
CA ASP A 95 13.40 5.48 17.18
C ASP A 95 13.74 6.60 16.18
N PRO A 96 13.85 7.87 16.63
CA PRO A 96 14.23 8.99 15.77
C PRO A 96 15.64 8.82 15.16
N ALA A 97 16.54 8.10 15.84
CA ALA A 97 17.88 7.78 15.35
C ALA A 97 17.85 6.83 14.14
N ALA A 98 16.95 5.84 14.12
CA ALA A 98 16.81 4.90 13.01
C ALA A 98 16.18 5.59 11.78
N LYS A 99 15.26 6.55 12.00
CA LYS A 99 14.72 7.40 10.91
C LYS A 99 15.79 8.29 10.29
N GLU A 100 16.68 8.87 11.11
CA GLU A 100 17.80 9.68 10.64
C GLU A 100 18.82 8.84 9.85
N ALA A 101 19.11 7.61 10.31
CA ALA A 101 19.98 6.68 9.60
C ALA A 101 19.40 6.28 8.23
N ALA A 102 18.11 5.95 8.15
CA ALA A 102 17.43 5.64 6.89
C ALA A 102 17.46 6.82 5.91
N LEU A 103 17.26 8.05 6.40
CA LEU A 103 17.34 9.25 5.58
C LEU A 103 18.77 9.53 5.07
N ARG A 104 19.79 9.28 5.90
CA ARG A 104 21.20 9.39 5.47
C ARG A 104 21.52 8.36 4.39
N GLN A 105 21.06 7.13 4.56
CA GLN A 105 21.26 6.07 3.58
C GLN A 105 20.56 6.41 2.26
N SER A 106 19.32 6.90 2.29
CA SER A 106 18.61 7.32 1.07
C SER A 106 19.32 8.48 0.36
N GLN A 107 19.84 9.47 1.11
CA GLN A 107 20.61 10.57 0.53
C GLN A 107 21.94 10.10 -0.08
N ALA A 108 22.61 9.12 0.53
CA ALA A 108 23.83 8.53 -0.01
C ALA A 108 23.55 7.82 -1.35
N LEU A 109 22.45 7.05 -1.44
CA LEU A 109 22.02 6.39 -2.67
C LEU A 109 21.72 7.41 -3.79
N LEU A 110 21.02 8.50 -3.46
CA LEU A 110 20.74 9.57 -4.42
C LEU A 110 22.02 10.25 -4.94
N ARG A 111 23.04 10.41 -4.08
CA ARG A 111 24.33 11.00 -4.47
C ARG A 111 25.20 10.05 -5.30
N ALA A 112 25.06 8.74 -5.08
CA ALA A 112 25.79 7.71 -5.82
C ALA A 112 25.28 7.55 -7.27
N MET A 113 24.03 7.93 -7.55
CA MET A 113 23.49 7.85 -8.90
C MET A 113 24.20 8.82 -9.87
N PRO A 114 24.57 8.36 -11.07
CA PRO A 114 25.08 9.23 -12.12
C PRO A 114 24.05 10.33 -12.46
N ARG A 115 24.52 11.58 -12.56
CA ARG A 115 23.68 12.73 -12.95
C ARG A 115 23.72 13.05 -14.44
N SER A 116 24.63 12.42 -15.18
CA SER A 116 24.75 12.58 -16.63
C SER A 116 23.87 11.56 -17.35
N ARG A 117 23.22 11.98 -18.44
CA ARG A 117 22.40 11.10 -19.30
C ARG A 117 23.15 9.83 -19.71
N ASN A 118 24.39 9.98 -20.19
CA ASN A 118 25.23 8.84 -20.58
C ASN A 118 25.61 7.98 -19.37
N GLY A 119 25.84 8.59 -18.21
CA GLY A 119 26.12 7.86 -16.98
C GLY A 119 24.95 7.02 -16.50
N ILE A 120 23.72 7.53 -16.67
CA ILE A 120 22.49 6.79 -16.33
C ILE A 120 22.27 5.63 -17.29
N MET A 121 22.48 5.86 -18.60
CA MET A 121 22.28 4.83 -19.63
C MET A 121 23.31 3.70 -19.58
N ASN A 122 24.52 3.99 -19.10
CA ASN A 122 25.61 3.01 -18.96
C ASN A 122 25.80 2.54 -17.52
N PHE A 123 24.84 2.82 -16.64
CA PHE A 123 24.94 2.39 -15.25
C PHE A 123 24.79 0.88 -15.15
N GLU A 124 25.76 0.21 -14.55
CA GLU A 124 25.73 -1.23 -14.33
C GLU A 124 24.71 -1.56 -13.22
N LEU A 125 23.68 -2.31 -13.57
CA LEU A 125 22.65 -2.77 -12.66
C LEU A 125 22.92 -4.22 -12.27
N ASP A 126 22.71 -4.54 -10.99
CA ASP A 126 22.65 -5.91 -10.54
C ASP A 126 21.26 -6.50 -10.83
N TRP A 127 21.14 -7.16 -11.98
CA TRP A 127 19.91 -7.80 -12.43
C TRP A 127 19.49 -8.98 -11.55
N HIS A 128 20.43 -9.63 -10.86
CA HIS A 128 20.14 -10.74 -9.98
C HIS A 128 19.35 -10.28 -8.77
N ALA A 129 19.86 -9.25 -8.07
CA ALA A 129 19.18 -8.66 -6.92
C ALA A 129 17.79 -8.08 -7.28
N LEU A 130 17.65 -7.51 -8.49
CA LEU A 130 16.37 -6.99 -8.99
C LEU A 130 15.32 -8.10 -9.20
N LYS A 131 15.75 -9.27 -9.69
CA LYS A 131 14.90 -10.44 -9.92
C LYS A 131 14.53 -11.12 -8.60
N GLU A 132 15.47 -11.29 -7.68
CA GLU A 132 15.23 -11.90 -6.36
C GLU A 132 14.20 -11.10 -5.53
N CYS A 133 14.32 -9.77 -5.55
CA CYS A 133 13.40 -8.88 -4.83
C CYS A 133 12.09 -8.59 -5.60
N ASP A 134 11.91 -9.18 -6.79
CA ASP A 134 10.74 -8.99 -7.64
C ASP A 134 10.39 -7.52 -7.95
N VAL A 135 11.43 -6.67 -8.00
CA VAL A 135 11.29 -5.21 -8.11
C VAL A 135 10.64 -4.82 -9.44
N LEU A 136 10.96 -5.56 -10.51
CA LEU A 136 10.41 -5.33 -11.85
C LEU A 136 8.88 -5.46 -11.87
N ARG A 137 8.33 -6.46 -11.18
CA ARG A 137 6.89 -6.71 -11.16
C ARG A 137 6.17 -5.85 -10.13
N LEU A 138 6.74 -5.69 -8.94
CA LEU A 138 6.07 -5.02 -7.81
C LEU A 138 6.18 -3.49 -7.86
N GLN A 139 7.29 -2.95 -8.35
CA GLN A 139 7.55 -1.50 -8.32
C GLN A 139 7.55 -0.91 -9.72
N LEU A 140 8.28 -1.54 -10.65
CA LEU A 140 8.50 -0.94 -11.96
C LEU A 140 7.26 -1.00 -12.86
N LYS A 141 6.54 -2.13 -12.90
CA LYS A 141 5.32 -2.27 -13.71
C LYS A 141 4.25 -1.20 -13.40
N PRO A 142 3.78 -0.99 -12.15
CA PRO A 142 2.79 0.05 -11.87
C PRO A 142 3.34 1.46 -12.11
N TRP A 143 4.64 1.67 -11.95
CA TRP A 143 5.29 2.95 -12.27
C TRP A 143 5.30 3.22 -13.78
N LEU A 144 5.63 2.22 -14.60
CA LEU A 144 5.58 2.30 -16.06
C LEU A 144 4.15 2.49 -16.56
N GLU A 145 3.18 1.72 -16.07
CA GLU A 145 1.75 1.91 -16.42
C GLU A 145 1.31 3.36 -16.21
N LYS A 146 1.68 3.94 -15.07
CA LYS A 146 1.40 5.35 -14.78
C LYS A 146 2.13 6.28 -15.75
N LYS A 147 3.42 6.04 -16.03
CA LYS A 147 4.22 6.89 -16.90
C LYS A 147 3.75 6.84 -18.35
N LEU A 148 3.48 5.67 -18.91
CA LEU A 148 2.92 5.54 -20.25
C LEU A 148 1.56 6.25 -20.36
N THR A 149 0.69 6.07 -19.36
CA THR A 149 -0.61 6.76 -19.32
C THR A 149 -0.45 8.29 -19.24
N GLU A 150 0.55 8.80 -18.51
CA GLU A 150 0.85 10.23 -18.37
C GLU A 150 1.37 10.84 -19.69
N TYR A 151 2.22 10.12 -20.42
CA TYR A 151 2.82 10.62 -21.67
C TYR A 151 1.88 10.51 -22.88
N PHE A 152 1.16 9.40 -23.02
CA PHE A 152 0.31 9.15 -24.20
C PHE A 152 -1.17 9.46 -23.96
N GLY A 153 -1.57 9.76 -22.72
CA GLY A 153 -2.97 9.96 -22.32
C GLY A 153 -3.81 8.67 -22.31
N VAL A 154 -3.31 7.60 -22.93
CA VAL A 154 -3.89 6.27 -22.97
C VAL A 154 -2.84 5.23 -22.58
N MET A 155 -3.30 4.13 -21.96
CA MET A 155 -2.41 3.03 -21.63
C MET A 155 -2.14 2.19 -22.88
N GLU A 156 -0.89 2.11 -23.30
CA GLU A 156 -0.44 1.24 -24.38
C GLU A 156 0.14 -0.08 -23.82
N PRO A 157 -0.66 -1.16 -23.72
CA PRO A 157 -0.21 -2.42 -23.13
C PRO A 157 0.90 -3.11 -23.93
N ARG A 158 0.99 -2.87 -25.25
CA ARG A 158 2.06 -3.44 -26.09
C ARG A 158 3.43 -2.88 -25.75
N MET A 159 3.52 -1.56 -25.59
CA MET A 159 4.77 -0.88 -25.22
C MET A 159 5.21 -1.28 -23.81
N LEU A 160 4.27 -1.35 -22.87
CA LEU A 160 4.55 -1.84 -21.51
C LEU A 160 5.14 -3.26 -21.52
N ASN A 161 4.50 -4.19 -22.25
CA ASN A 161 4.96 -5.57 -22.32
C ASN A 161 6.34 -5.68 -22.96
N LEU A 162 6.62 -4.90 -24.01
CA LEU A 162 7.93 -4.85 -24.63
C LEU A 162 9.02 -4.39 -23.66
N ILE A 163 8.77 -3.33 -22.87
CA ILE A 163 9.73 -2.85 -21.86
C ILE A 163 9.99 -3.93 -20.81
N LEU A 164 8.94 -4.57 -20.31
CA LEU A 164 9.08 -5.64 -19.31
C LEU A 164 9.87 -6.83 -19.85
N GLU A 165 9.62 -7.26 -21.08
CA GLU A 165 10.39 -8.34 -21.73
C GLU A 165 11.86 -7.96 -21.89
N ARG A 166 12.16 -6.70 -22.26
CA ARG A 166 13.55 -6.24 -22.39
C ARG A 166 14.29 -6.15 -21.06
N MET A 167 13.59 -5.81 -19.98
CA MET A 167 14.18 -5.80 -18.66
C MET A 167 14.37 -7.21 -18.07
N ASP A 168 13.51 -8.16 -18.42
CA ASP A 168 13.71 -9.56 -18.05
C ASP A 168 14.90 -10.20 -18.80
N ALA A 169 15.07 -9.81 -20.08
CA ALA A 169 16.19 -10.20 -20.94
C ALA A 169 17.49 -9.43 -20.66
N GLU A 170 17.53 -8.55 -19.65
CA GLU A 170 18.72 -7.78 -19.26
C GLU A 170 19.31 -6.97 -20.43
N THR A 171 18.43 -6.51 -21.33
CA THR A 171 18.84 -5.82 -22.55
C THR A 171 19.46 -4.45 -22.20
N PRO A 172 20.57 -4.06 -22.84
CA PRO A 172 21.18 -2.76 -22.60
C PRO A 172 20.21 -1.62 -22.96
N VAL A 173 20.22 -0.56 -22.16
CA VAL A 173 19.27 0.57 -22.25
C VAL A 173 19.21 1.17 -23.67
N GLN A 174 20.34 1.24 -24.38
CA GLN A 174 20.42 1.73 -25.76
C GLN A 174 19.56 0.90 -26.74
N GLN A 175 19.61 -0.43 -26.61
CA GLN A 175 18.80 -1.31 -27.44
C GLN A 175 17.31 -1.22 -27.05
N CYS A 176 16.99 -1.13 -25.76
CA CYS A 176 15.62 -0.88 -25.31
C CYS A 176 15.03 0.39 -25.93
N ILE A 177 15.79 1.49 -25.95
CA ILE A 177 15.35 2.76 -26.58
C ILE A 177 15.15 2.59 -28.09
N THR A 178 16.05 1.87 -28.76
CA THR A 178 15.96 1.60 -30.20
C THR A 178 14.67 0.84 -30.53
N ASP A 179 14.32 -0.16 -29.72
CA ASP A 179 13.11 -0.97 -29.89
C ASP A 179 11.83 -0.22 -29.54
N LEU A 180 11.92 0.82 -28.71
CA LEU A 180 10.80 1.70 -28.38
C LEU A 180 10.58 2.79 -29.43
N LYS A 181 11.61 3.13 -30.23
CA LYS A 181 11.54 4.17 -31.25
C LYS A 181 10.36 4.02 -32.23
N PRO A 182 9.96 2.82 -32.69
CA PRO A 182 8.78 2.65 -33.55
C PRO A 182 7.44 3.00 -32.88
N PHE A 183 7.40 3.08 -31.55
CA PHE A 183 6.21 3.46 -30.77
C PHE A 183 6.19 4.95 -30.40
N LEU A 184 7.32 5.66 -30.62
CA LEU A 184 7.47 7.08 -30.36
C LEU A 184 7.49 7.78 -31.72
N ASP A 185 6.46 8.56 -32.05
CA ASP A 185 6.50 9.39 -33.27
C ASP A 185 7.78 10.25 -33.28
N ASP A 186 8.38 10.49 -34.46
CA ASP A 186 9.70 11.13 -34.69
C ASP A 186 9.89 12.55 -34.07
N GLU A 187 8.89 13.07 -33.36
CA GLU A 187 8.85 14.39 -32.69
C GLU A 187 9.42 14.37 -31.24
N THR A 188 10.19 13.35 -30.84
CA THR A 188 10.80 13.26 -29.48
C THR A 188 12.30 12.96 -29.46
#